data_AF-A0AAW9FZ76-F1
#
_entry.id   AF-A0AAW9FZ76-F1
#
_cell.length_a   1.000
_cell.length_b   1.000
_cell.length_c   1.000
_cell.angle_alpha   90.00
_cell.angle_beta   90.00
_cell.angle_gamma   90.00
#
_symmetry.space_group_name_H-M   'P 1'
#
loop_
_entity.id
_entity.type
_entity.pdbx_description
1 polymer ?
#
loop_
_entity_poly.entity_id
_entity_poly.type
_entity_poly.pdbx_seq_one_letter_code
_entity_poly.pdbx_strand_id
1 'polypeptide(L)'
;MMIKCFYAMVLFSALTFAQATDSFNISGYIRKIYYLDTNSHSLKPRTNQERAWAYMQVADSLYKQIRYTEAIKLYEQADYYALKNQHNKERFVINYFLSDIYRSIGFSNKANEYWEVACSFFNSLDRIDSAIMTNLYKARRMEHNNQFYLAILYHQENISLLEKKYLNLPESKSLIFQQKIDLALEHNIIAYDYLKNNNLHEAKKNFEKTEFYLKDINIATQYQTPYYDLCKAIIAIKENKREEARKWFDSAEKIAEKKAYQVFAKRISEEKILSKIDQLDNHSSKSFKEFFKKILTEIQKVNELEIEREEKKVTDQSNQIEHWKSFFILLTATLTLYIIIKDKKTHKKRSPNQSENARITFTKEIKHASENDIQPPENFSFINLNYENITRTSTLISEAKESELLEKLNQFETGTDFMAKNFTLSNLASILDTNTKYVHYLLKAHRNKNFNDYINGLKIKYIVHCLCKEPKFQNYKISYLADIGGFSSQSRFAYIFKKEVGLSPSDFIRTLKRKNKTSQNTDIQ
;
A
#
# COMPACT_ATOMS: atom_id res chain seq x y z
N MET A 1 -41.09 -3.11 -0.53
CA MET A 1 -40.95 -2.21 -1.69
C MET A 1 -40.14 -0.93 -1.41
N MET A 2 -39.64 -0.71 -0.19
CA MET A 2 -38.90 0.50 0.23
C MET A 2 -37.36 0.30 0.33
N ILE A 3 -36.85 -0.89 -0.02
CA ILE A 3 -35.44 -1.30 0.16
C ILE A 3 -34.64 -1.25 -1.15
N LYS A 4 -35.30 -1.17 -2.32
CA LYS A 4 -34.63 -1.13 -3.63
C LYS A 4 -34.21 0.28 -4.09
N CYS A 5 -34.84 1.34 -3.58
CA CYS A 5 -34.44 2.72 -3.94
C CYS A 5 -33.20 3.22 -3.18
N PHE A 6 -32.81 2.56 -2.09
CA PHE A 6 -31.60 2.90 -1.32
C PHE A 6 -30.31 2.34 -1.99
N TYR A 7 -30.45 1.34 -2.85
CA TYR A 7 -29.33 0.68 -3.54
C TYR A 7 -28.67 1.55 -4.62
N ALA A 8 -29.36 2.58 -5.13
CA ALA A 8 -28.81 3.52 -6.11
C ALA A 8 -27.95 4.63 -5.46
N MET A 9 -28.26 5.02 -4.22
CA MET A 9 -27.51 6.07 -3.49
C MET A 9 -26.13 5.60 -2.98
N VAL A 10 -25.94 4.29 -2.78
CA VAL A 10 -24.74 3.75 -2.12
C VAL A 10 -23.59 3.48 -3.11
N LEU A 11 -23.88 3.25 -4.39
CA LEU A 11 -22.89 2.79 -5.37
C LEU A 11 -22.15 3.88 -6.13
N PHE A 12 -22.34 5.14 -5.73
CA PHE A 12 -21.54 6.25 -6.22
C PHE A 12 -20.92 7.08 -5.08
N SER A 13 -21.07 6.59 -3.85
CA SER A 13 -20.64 7.21 -2.60
C SER A 13 -19.15 7.10 -2.26
N ALA A 14 -18.30 6.80 -3.24
CA ALA A 14 -16.87 6.96 -3.08
C ALA A 14 -16.25 7.81 -4.20
N LEU A 15 -17.05 8.19 -5.21
CA LEU A 15 -16.63 9.16 -6.21
C LEU A 15 -17.47 10.42 -6.34
N THR A 16 -18.71 10.41 -5.83
CA THR A 16 -19.57 11.60 -5.72
C THR A 16 -19.93 11.97 -4.29
N PHE A 17 -19.41 11.23 -3.32
CA PHE A 17 -19.67 11.49 -1.90
C PHE A 17 -18.83 12.60 -1.30
N ALA A 18 -17.93 13.17 -2.09
CA ALA A 18 -17.41 14.48 -1.80
C ALA A 18 -18.46 15.58 -2.00
N GLN A 19 -19.58 15.42 -2.73
CA GLN A 19 -20.26 16.63 -3.26
C GLN A 19 -21.79 16.71 -3.30
N ALA A 20 -22.55 15.72 -2.81
CA ALA A 20 -24.03 15.78 -2.76
C ALA A 20 -24.67 15.74 -1.36
N THR A 21 -23.91 15.97 -0.29
CA THR A 21 -24.53 16.31 1.00
C THR A 21 -23.98 17.62 1.50
N ASP A 22 -24.89 18.57 1.70
CA ASP A 22 -24.84 19.56 2.77
C ASP A 22 -24.48 18.89 4.11
N SER A 23 -23.29 18.31 4.30
CA SER A 23 -22.91 17.64 5.55
C SER A 23 -22.41 18.62 6.61
N PHE A 24 -22.48 19.94 6.35
CA PHE A 24 -22.60 20.93 7.43
C PHE A 24 -24.03 21.03 7.99
N ASN A 25 -25.02 20.54 7.24
CA ASN A 25 -26.25 19.99 7.78
C ASN A 25 -26.08 18.47 7.79
N ILE A 26 -25.31 17.95 8.76
CA ILE A 26 -25.70 16.69 9.39
C ILE A 26 -27.21 16.83 9.56
N SER A 27 -28.01 16.12 8.74
CA SER A 27 -29.44 16.40 8.70
C SER A 27 -29.91 16.41 10.15
N GLY A 28 -30.75 17.35 10.56
CA GLY A 28 -31.18 17.42 11.97
C GLY A 28 -31.64 16.05 12.50
N TYR A 29 -32.04 15.16 11.58
CA TYR A 29 -32.23 13.73 11.71
C TYR A 29 -30.95 12.91 12.04
N ILE A 30 -29.86 12.94 11.26
CA ILE A 30 -28.59 12.23 11.54
C ILE A 30 -27.90 12.79 12.79
N ARG A 31 -28.00 14.10 13.06
CA ARG A 31 -27.41 14.72 14.26
C ARG A 31 -28.15 14.27 15.52
N LYS A 32 -29.48 14.15 15.46
CA LYS A 32 -30.34 13.58 16.51
C LYS A 32 -30.13 12.08 16.74
N ILE A 33 -29.78 11.33 15.70
CA ILE A 33 -29.66 9.87 15.80
C ILE A 33 -28.24 9.46 16.24
N TYR A 34 -27.19 10.17 15.84
CA TYR A 34 -25.84 9.58 15.86
C TYR A 34 -24.74 10.35 16.59
N TYR A 35 -24.94 11.62 16.96
CA TYR A 35 -24.01 12.30 17.87
C TYR A 35 -24.52 12.22 19.31
N LEU A 36 -23.59 11.95 20.22
CA LEU A 36 -23.71 11.98 21.68
C LEU A 36 -24.08 13.40 22.15
N ASP A 37 -25.27 13.88 21.80
CA ASP A 37 -25.95 14.88 22.60
C ASP A 37 -26.32 14.16 23.89
N THR A 38 -25.64 14.49 24.99
CA THR A 38 -25.87 13.92 26.32
C THR A 38 -27.32 14.10 26.78
N ASN A 39 -28.13 14.87 26.04
CA ASN A 39 -29.51 15.20 26.39
C ASN A 39 -30.61 14.65 25.45
N SER A 40 -30.34 13.88 24.37
CA SER A 40 -31.42 13.35 23.51
C SER A 40 -31.55 11.82 23.56
N HIS A 41 -32.56 11.35 24.29
CA HIS A 41 -32.87 9.94 24.59
C HIS A 41 -33.42 9.08 23.43
N SER A 42 -33.28 9.45 22.15
CA SER A 42 -33.98 8.71 21.09
C SER A 42 -33.19 8.52 19.79
N LEU A 43 -32.54 7.36 19.70
CA LEU A 43 -32.22 6.52 18.51
C LEU A 43 -30.75 6.06 18.47
N LYS A 44 -30.37 5.13 19.35
CA LYS A 44 -29.08 4.42 19.23
C LYS A 44 -29.08 3.52 17.97
N PRO A 45 -27.96 3.43 17.20
CA PRO A 45 -27.83 2.46 16.11
C PRO A 45 -28.15 1.05 16.56
N ARG A 46 -29.14 0.43 15.92
CA ARG A 46 -29.71 -0.87 16.31
C ARG A 46 -28.93 -2.02 15.68
N THR A 47 -28.35 -1.82 14.49
CA THR A 47 -27.60 -2.86 13.76
C THR A 47 -26.11 -2.54 13.64
N ASN A 48 -25.26 -3.55 13.45
CA ASN A 48 -23.83 -3.33 13.17
C ASN A 48 -23.63 -2.59 11.83
N GLN A 49 -24.52 -2.77 10.86
CA GLN A 49 -24.46 -2.08 9.57
C GLN A 49 -24.67 -0.57 9.73
N GLU A 50 -25.69 -0.16 10.48
CA GLU A 50 -25.93 1.26 10.80
C GLU A 50 -24.75 1.88 11.54
N ARG A 51 -24.08 1.12 12.42
CA ARG A 51 -22.86 1.58 13.10
C ARG A 51 -21.71 1.76 12.12
N ALA A 52 -21.45 0.78 11.27
CA ALA A 52 -20.41 0.87 10.26
C ALA A 52 -20.60 2.11 9.37
N TRP A 53 -21.83 2.34 8.90
CA TRP A 53 -22.17 3.53 8.11
C TRP A 53 -21.98 4.82 8.90
N ALA A 54 -22.49 4.91 10.13
CA ALA A 54 -22.34 6.12 10.94
C ALA A 54 -20.86 6.47 11.14
N TYR A 55 -20.03 5.49 11.53
CA TYR A 55 -18.60 5.71 11.70
C TYR A 55 -17.92 6.13 10.39
N MET A 56 -18.25 5.48 9.27
CA MET A 56 -17.71 5.82 7.95
C MET A 56 -18.03 7.27 7.54
N GLN A 57 -19.26 7.74 7.78
CA GLN A 57 -19.68 9.10 7.45
C GLN A 57 -18.96 10.16 8.28
N VAL A 58 -18.80 9.90 9.58
CA VAL A 58 -18.05 10.80 10.46
C VAL A 58 -16.57 10.81 10.07
N ALA A 59 -15.99 9.63 9.79
CA ALA A 59 -14.61 9.50 9.36
C ALA A 59 -14.32 10.30 8.08
N ASP A 60 -15.21 10.22 7.08
CA ASP A 60 -15.11 10.98 5.83
C ASP A 60 -15.18 12.50 6.06
N SER A 61 -16.09 12.94 6.94
CA SER A 61 -16.17 14.36 7.32
C SER A 61 -14.88 14.86 7.99
N LEU A 62 -14.30 14.07 8.88
CA LEU A 62 -13.04 14.38 9.54
C LEU A 62 -11.86 14.38 8.57
N TYR A 63 -11.83 13.43 7.63
CA TYR A 63 -10.82 13.37 6.57
C TYR A 63 -10.81 14.65 5.74
N LYS A 64 -11.99 15.11 5.30
CA LYS A 64 -12.15 16.36 4.54
C LYS A 64 -11.65 17.59 5.30
N GLN A 65 -11.75 17.57 6.64
CA GLN A 65 -11.26 18.60 7.55
C GLN A 65 -9.77 18.44 7.93
N ILE A 66 -9.03 17.52 7.31
CA ILE A 66 -7.61 17.21 7.56
C ILE A 66 -7.37 16.55 8.94
N ARG A 67 -8.42 16.13 9.65
CA ARG A 67 -8.31 15.44 10.94
C ARG A 67 -8.01 13.95 10.71
N TYR A 68 -6.86 13.66 10.10
CA TYR A 68 -6.49 12.33 9.61
C TYR A 68 -6.46 11.28 10.72
N THR A 69 -5.89 11.63 11.87
CA THR A 69 -5.75 10.69 12.99
C THR A 69 -7.11 10.18 13.48
N GLU A 70 -8.08 11.07 13.60
CA GLU A 70 -9.43 10.74 14.05
C GLU A 70 -10.24 10.04 12.96
N ALA A 71 -10.08 10.47 11.71
CA ALA A 71 -10.68 9.80 10.55
C ALA A 71 -10.22 8.33 10.46
N ILE A 72 -8.92 8.06 10.57
CA ILE A 72 -8.36 6.71 10.54
C ILE A 72 -8.98 5.84 11.64
N LYS A 73 -9.01 6.33 12.89
CA LYS A 73 -9.60 5.60 14.02
C LYS A 73 -11.07 5.25 13.77
N LEU A 74 -11.86 6.18 13.23
CA LEU A 74 -13.28 5.93 12.96
C LEU A 74 -13.50 5.01 11.75
N TYR A 75 -12.68 5.10 10.70
CA TYR A 75 -12.73 4.14 9.60
C TYR A 75 -12.39 2.72 10.05
N GLU A 76 -11.40 2.55 10.93
CA GLU A 76 -11.09 1.23 11.50
C GLU A 76 -12.22 0.70 12.39
N GLN A 77 -12.87 1.57 13.16
CA GLN A 77 -14.09 1.21 13.89
C GLN A 77 -15.23 0.83 12.93
N ALA A 78 -15.38 1.53 11.81
CA ALA A 78 -16.33 1.17 10.77
C ALA A 78 -16.03 -0.23 10.20
N ASP A 79 -14.76 -0.54 9.89
CA ASP A 79 -14.36 -1.86 9.35
C ASP A 79 -14.66 -2.98 10.36
N TYR A 80 -14.42 -2.73 11.65
CA TYR A 80 -14.75 -3.67 12.72
C TYR A 80 -16.23 -4.05 12.74
N TYR A 81 -17.14 -3.08 12.61
CA TYR A 81 -18.57 -3.35 12.57
C TYR A 81 -19.01 -3.97 11.23
N ALA A 82 -18.38 -3.60 10.12
CA ALA A 82 -18.65 -4.19 8.81
C ALA A 82 -18.20 -5.67 8.74
N LEU A 83 -17.09 -6.02 9.38
CA LEU A 83 -16.55 -7.38 9.47
C LEU A 83 -17.53 -8.35 10.15
N LYS A 84 -18.17 -7.92 11.24
CA LYS A 84 -19.11 -8.76 12.01
C LYS A 84 -20.28 -9.32 11.21
N ASN A 85 -20.60 -8.71 10.07
CA ASN A 85 -21.74 -9.06 9.25
C ASN A 85 -21.34 -9.46 7.80
N GLN A 86 -20.04 -9.64 7.51
CA GLN A 86 -19.53 -9.95 6.17
C GLN A 86 -19.96 -8.92 5.09
N HIS A 87 -20.03 -7.65 5.45
CA HIS A 87 -20.44 -6.56 4.56
C HIS A 87 -19.30 -6.13 3.63
N ASN A 88 -19.01 -6.93 2.61
CA ASN A 88 -17.85 -6.74 1.75
C ASN A 88 -17.84 -5.40 1.00
N LYS A 89 -19.02 -4.81 0.72
CA LYS A 89 -19.10 -3.51 0.02
C LYS A 89 -18.66 -2.35 0.90
N GLU A 90 -19.16 -2.33 2.13
CA GLU A 90 -18.78 -1.35 3.14
C GLU A 90 -17.29 -1.47 3.44
N ARG A 91 -16.78 -2.70 3.58
CA ARG A 91 -15.35 -2.95 3.79
C ARG A 91 -14.51 -2.47 2.60
N PHE A 92 -14.95 -2.70 1.37
CA PHE A 92 -14.29 -2.14 0.19
C PHE A 92 -14.13 -0.62 0.30
N VAL A 93 -15.22 0.09 0.56
CA VAL A 93 -15.25 1.57 0.63
C VAL A 93 -14.36 2.07 1.78
N ILE A 94 -14.46 1.45 2.95
CA ILE A 94 -13.65 1.83 4.13
C ILE A 94 -12.15 1.66 3.85
N ASN A 95 -11.76 0.52 3.28
CA ASN A 95 -10.35 0.23 2.97
C ASN A 95 -9.83 1.12 1.82
N TYR A 96 -10.68 1.48 0.85
CA TYR A 96 -10.34 2.49 -0.15
C TYR A 96 -10.01 3.85 0.48
N PHE A 97 -10.86 4.35 1.39
CA PHE A 97 -10.63 5.64 2.04
C PHE A 97 -9.43 5.62 2.99
N LEU A 98 -9.21 4.52 3.71
CA LEU A 98 -7.98 4.35 4.50
C LEU A 98 -6.74 4.42 3.58
N SER A 99 -6.78 3.75 2.43
CA SER A 99 -5.70 3.82 1.43
C SER A 99 -5.46 5.26 0.95
N ASP A 100 -6.52 5.98 0.59
CA ASP A 100 -6.46 7.37 0.12
C ASP A 100 -5.87 8.30 1.17
N ILE A 101 -6.31 8.18 2.45
CA ILE A 101 -5.76 8.95 3.57
C ILE A 101 -4.26 8.71 3.70
N TYR A 102 -3.82 7.46 3.89
CA TYR A 102 -2.40 7.15 4.10
C TYR A 102 -1.54 7.60 2.91
N ARG A 103 -2.07 7.52 1.69
CA ARG A 103 -1.36 7.99 0.48
C ARG A 103 -1.21 9.51 0.49
N SER A 104 -2.28 10.23 0.83
CA SER A 104 -2.28 11.69 0.87
C SER A 104 -1.26 12.27 1.88
N ILE A 105 -0.94 11.52 2.93
CA ILE A 105 0.05 11.88 3.96
C ILE A 105 1.43 11.24 3.77
N GLY A 106 1.66 10.49 2.68
CA GLY A 106 2.97 9.93 2.32
C GLY A 106 3.31 8.53 2.86
N PHE A 107 2.35 7.85 3.51
CA PHE A 107 2.52 6.49 4.05
C PHE A 107 2.20 5.43 2.99
N SER A 108 3.01 5.37 1.93
CA SER A 108 2.74 4.55 0.74
C SER A 108 2.56 3.06 1.01
N ASN A 109 3.30 2.48 1.97
CA ASN A 109 3.19 1.06 2.30
C ASN A 109 1.83 0.72 2.91
N LYS A 110 1.40 1.47 3.94
CA LYS A 110 0.07 1.30 4.56
C LYS A 110 -1.04 1.57 3.58
N ALA A 111 -0.87 2.60 2.76
CA ALA A 111 -1.81 2.87 1.69
C ALA A 111 -1.99 1.66 0.75
N ASN A 112 -0.90 0.97 0.40
CA ASN A 112 -0.97 -0.23 -0.43
C ASN A 112 -1.58 -1.43 0.30
N GLU A 113 -1.29 -1.63 1.59
CA GLU A 113 -1.91 -2.68 2.41
C GLU A 113 -3.44 -2.55 2.43
N TYR A 114 -3.96 -1.36 2.73
CA TYR A 114 -5.41 -1.11 2.71
C TYR A 114 -6.01 -1.24 1.30
N TRP A 115 -5.25 -0.89 0.26
CA TRP A 115 -5.70 -1.09 -1.11
C TRP A 115 -5.81 -2.57 -1.49
N GLU A 116 -4.84 -3.40 -1.09
CA GLU A 116 -4.89 -4.85 -1.31
C GLU A 116 -6.10 -5.48 -0.61
N VAL A 117 -6.40 -5.03 0.61
CA VAL A 117 -7.61 -5.44 1.34
C VAL A 117 -8.86 -5.00 0.58
N ALA A 118 -8.92 -3.78 0.06
CA ALA A 118 -10.04 -3.34 -0.77
C ALA A 118 -10.21 -4.24 -2.01
N CYS A 119 -9.13 -4.50 -2.77
CA CYS A 119 -9.16 -5.35 -3.96
C CYS A 119 -9.68 -6.77 -3.67
N SER A 120 -9.45 -7.30 -2.46
CA SER A 120 -9.95 -8.62 -2.08
C SER A 120 -11.48 -8.75 -2.16
N PHE A 121 -12.21 -7.62 -2.12
CA PHE A 121 -13.66 -7.58 -2.19
C PHE A 121 -14.24 -7.39 -3.60
N PHE A 122 -13.43 -7.24 -4.65
CA PHE A 122 -13.95 -7.01 -6.02
C PHE A 122 -14.90 -8.10 -6.50
N ASN A 123 -14.63 -9.36 -6.18
CA ASN A 123 -15.48 -10.48 -6.57
C ASN A 123 -16.87 -10.46 -5.90
N SER A 124 -17.03 -9.68 -4.83
CA SER A 124 -18.30 -9.54 -4.09
C SER A 124 -19.11 -8.30 -4.47
N LEU A 125 -18.58 -7.49 -5.39
CA LEU A 125 -19.18 -6.25 -5.87
C LEU A 125 -19.75 -6.45 -7.28
N ASP A 126 -20.59 -5.51 -7.72
CA ASP A 126 -20.97 -5.46 -9.13
C ASP A 126 -19.71 -5.22 -9.97
N ARG A 127 -19.58 -5.94 -11.09
CA ARG A 127 -18.39 -5.86 -11.95
C ARG A 127 -18.16 -4.45 -12.47
N ILE A 128 -19.22 -3.72 -12.80
CA ILE A 128 -19.13 -2.35 -13.33
C ILE A 128 -18.70 -1.39 -12.21
N ASP A 129 -19.34 -1.48 -11.04
CA ASP A 129 -19.00 -0.61 -9.90
C ASP A 129 -17.57 -0.83 -9.40
N SER A 130 -17.10 -2.08 -9.38
CA SER A 130 -15.71 -2.42 -9.03
C SER A 130 -14.72 -1.83 -10.02
N ALA A 131 -15.03 -1.92 -11.32
CA ALA A 131 -14.17 -1.39 -12.37
C ALA A 131 -14.07 0.13 -12.30
N ILE A 132 -15.21 0.82 -12.13
CA ILE A 132 -15.28 2.26 -11.92
C ILE A 132 -14.39 2.65 -10.74
N MET A 133 -14.62 2.06 -9.57
CA MET A 133 -13.84 2.35 -8.36
C MET A 133 -12.34 2.06 -8.50
N THR A 134 -11.99 1.00 -9.23
CA THR A 134 -10.59 0.65 -9.51
C THR A 134 -9.90 1.70 -10.36
N ASN A 135 -10.54 2.13 -11.43
CA ASN A 135 -10.00 3.13 -12.34
C ASN A 135 -9.86 4.48 -11.65
N LEU A 136 -10.78 4.83 -10.76
CA LEU A 136 -10.72 6.05 -9.97
C LEU A 136 -9.57 6.06 -8.99
N TYR A 137 -9.35 4.93 -8.31
CA TYR A 137 -8.17 4.76 -7.48
C TYR A 137 -6.87 4.90 -8.30
N LYS A 138 -6.80 4.24 -9.45
CA LYS A 138 -5.64 4.31 -10.34
C LYS A 138 -5.42 5.74 -10.83
N ALA A 139 -6.47 6.44 -11.24
CA ALA A 139 -6.42 7.82 -11.70
C ALA A 139 -5.86 8.75 -10.62
N ARG A 140 -6.43 8.71 -9.40
CA ARG A 140 -5.91 9.49 -8.28
C ARG A 140 -4.46 9.17 -7.96
N ARG A 141 -4.06 7.90 -7.99
CA ARG A 141 -2.67 7.51 -7.79
C ARG A 141 -1.75 8.13 -8.85
N MET A 142 -2.19 8.16 -10.11
CA MET A 142 -1.44 8.81 -11.19
C MET A 142 -1.39 10.33 -10.99
N GLU A 143 -2.49 10.98 -10.61
CA GLU A 143 -2.51 12.42 -10.27
C GLU A 143 -1.53 12.76 -9.14
N HIS A 144 -1.50 11.96 -8.06
CA HIS A 144 -0.56 12.15 -6.94
C HIS A 144 0.90 12.05 -7.37
N ASN A 145 1.18 11.26 -8.41
CA ASN A 145 2.50 11.12 -9.01
C ASN A 145 2.76 12.12 -10.16
N ASN A 146 1.86 13.09 -10.38
CA ASN A 146 1.88 14.04 -11.50
C ASN A 146 1.83 13.37 -12.90
N GLN A 147 1.34 12.14 -12.99
CA GLN A 147 1.17 11.37 -14.23
C GLN A 147 -0.22 11.59 -14.84
N PHE A 148 -0.61 12.86 -15.06
CA PHE A 148 -1.95 13.24 -15.50
C PHE A 148 -2.40 12.57 -16.81
N TYR A 149 -1.47 12.33 -17.75
CA TYR A 149 -1.78 11.57 -18.97
C TYR A 149 -2.35 10.17 -18.68
N LEU A 150 -1.79 9.46 -17.69
CA LEU A 150 -2.29 8.13 -17.31
C LEU A 150 -3.62 8.23 -16.54
N ALA A 151 -3.81 9.28 -15.73
CA ALA A 151 -5.08 9.54 -15.04
C ALA A 151 -6.23 9.71 -16.05
N ILE A 152 -5.99 10.48 -17.12
CA ILE A 152 -6.95 10.71 -18.21
C ILE A 152 -7.44 9.39 -18.82
N LEU A 153 -6.56 8.42 -19.06
CA LEU A 153 -6.96 7.12 -19.64
C LEU A 153 -7.96 6.38 -18.75
N TYR A 154 -7.75 6.41 -17.43
CA TYR A 154 -8.66 5.77 -16.49
C TYR A 154 -10.01 6.52 -16.38
N HIS A 155 -10.01 7.85 -16.43
CA HIS A 155 -11.23 8.64 -16.45
C HIS A 155 -12.04 8.44 -17.74
N GLN A 156 -11.38 8.28 -18.89
CA GLN A 156 -12.05 7.93 -20.14
C GLN A 156 -12.76 6.58 -20.06
N GLU A 157 -12.08 5.58 -19.51
CA GLU A 157 -12.67 4.25 -19.30
C GLU A 157 -13.89 4.33 -18.36
N ASN A 158 -13.82 5.15 -17.31
CA ASN A 158 -14.93 5.37 -16.39
C ASN A 158 -16.16 5.99 -17.03
N ILE A 159 -15.97 6.96 -17.94
CA ILE A 159 -17.10 7.55 -18.67
C ILE A 159 -17.86 6.46 -19.42
N SER A 160 -17.15 5.59 -20.13
CA SER A 160 -17.77 4.46 -20.84
C SER A 160 -18.46 3.46 -19.90
N LEU A 161 -17.85 3.19 -18.73
CA LEU A 161 -18.46 2.32 -17.71
C LEU A 161 -19.72 2.96 -17.09
N LEU A 162 -19.72 4.28 -16.88
CA LEU A 162 -20.87 5.04 -16.37
C LEU A 162 -22.03 5.02 -17.35
N GLU A 163 -21.77 5.29 -18.63
CA GLU A 163 -22.78 5.22 -19.68
C GLU A 163 -23.41 3.83 -19.72
N LYS A 164 -22.59 2.77 -19.66
CA LYS A 164 -23.05 1.38 -19.62
C LYS A 164 -23.85 1.05 -18.35
N LYS A 165 -23.45 1.58 -17.20
CA LYS A 165 -24.13 1.38 -15.92
C LYS A 165 -25.57 1.89 -15.98
N TYR A 166 -25.75 3.09 -16.51
CA TYR A 166 -27.06 3.74 -16.54
C TYR A 166 -27.97 3.25 -17.67
N LEU A 167 -27.41 2.74 -18.77
CA LEU A 167 -28.18 2.18 -19.89
C LEU A 167 -29.09 1.02 -19.48
N ASN A 168 -28.67 0.21 -18.50
CA ASN A 168 -29.35 -1.02 -18.10
C ASN A 168 -30.34 -0.84 -16.94
N LEU A 169 -30.57 0.39 -16.50
CA LEU A 169 -31.39 0.69 -15.34
C LEU A 169 -32.71 1.36 -15.75
N PRO A 170 -33.82 1.10 -15.03
CA PRO A 170 -35.11 1.68 -15.37
C PRO A 170 -35.08 3.20 -15.23
N GLU A 171 -35.63 3.89 -16.24
CA GLU A 171 -35.72 5.35 -16.26
C GLU A 171 -36.60 5.85 -15.11
N SER A 172 -35.95 6.36 -14.07
CA SER A 172 -36.60 7.09 -12.99
C SER A 172 -35.97 8.47 -12.88
N LYS A 173 -36.77 9.48 -12.49
CA LYS A 173 -36.28 10.87 -12.34
C LYS A 173 -35.04 10.96 -11.44
N SER A 174 -35.00 10.19 -10.35
CA SER A 174 -33.87 10.14 -9.43
C SER A 174 -32.60 9.58 -10.09
N LEU A 175 -32.76 8.57 -10.93
CA LEU A 175 -31.62 7.90 -11.56
C LEU A 175 -31.06 8.72 -12.73
N ILE A 176 -31.94 9.37 -13.51
CA ILE A 176 -31.54 10.32 -14.55
C ILE A 176 -30.77 11.49 -13.94
N PHE A 177 -31.25 12.01 -12.80
CA PHE A 177 -30.54 13.04 -12.05
C PHE A 177 -29.15 12.57 -11.62
N GLN A 178 -29.06 11.36 -11.04
CA GLN A 178 -27.79 10.79 -10.61
C GLN A 178 -26.81 10.57 -11.76
N GLN A 179 -27.28 10.02 -12.88
CA GLN A 179 -26.48 9.86 -14.10
C GLN A 179 -25.88 11.19 -14.59
N LYS A 180 -26.69 12.26 -14.64
CA LYS A 180 -26.23 13.59 -15.04
C LYS A 180 -25.13 14.11 -14.12
N ILE A 181 -25.31 13.96 -12.80
CA ILE A 181 -24.31 14.39 -11.80
C ILE A 181 -23.00 13.62 -11.97
N ASP A 182 -23.08 12.30 -12.12
CA ASP A 182 -21.92 11.42 -12.20
C ASP A 182 -21.07 11.70 -13.45
N LEU A 183 -21.73 11.83 -14.61
CA LEU A 183 -21.07 12.17 -15.87
C LEU A 183 -20.50 13.58 -15.86
N ALA A 184 -21.22 14.55 -15.27
CA ALA A 184 -20.70 15.91 -15.10
C ALA A 184 -19.41 15.91 -14.27
N LEU A 185 -19.36 15.14 -13.17
CA LEU A 185 -18.20 15.09 -12.29
C LEU A 185 -17.00 14.47 -12.98
N GLU A 186 -17.20 13.34 -13.65
CA GLU A 186 -16.11 12.66 -14.37
C GLU A 186 -15.55 13.55 -15.48
N HIS A 187 -16.42 14.24 -16.22
CA HIS A 187 -16.00 15.22 -17.22
C HIS A 187 -15.31 16.45 -16.64
N ASN A 188 -15.65 16.87 -15.42
CA ASN A 188 -15.00 17.99 -14.76
C ASN A 188 -13.58 17.62 -14.29
N ILE A 189 -13.40 16.40 -13.77
CA ILE A 189 -12.10 15.88 -13.33
C ILE A 189 -11.17 15.68 -14.53
N ILE A 190 -11.63 15.01 -15.59
CA ILE A 190 -10.79 14.83 -16.78
C ILE A 190 -10.45 16.17 -17.46
N ALA A 191 -11.32 17.17 -17.39
CA ALA A 191 -11.01 18.52 -17.87
C ALA A 191 -9.85 19.13 -17.08
N TYR A 192 -9.86 18.99 -15.74
CA TYR A 192 -8.74 19.41 -14.90
C TYR A 192 -7.44 18.69 -15.29
N ASP A 193 -7.47 17.38 -15.49
CA ASP A 193 -6.27 16.62 -15.87
C ASP A 193 -5.72 17.02 -17.24
N TYR A 194 -6.59 17.30 -18.22
CA TYR A 194 -6.17 17.87 -19.50
C TYR A 194 -5.53 19.26 -19.33
N LEU A 195 -6.03 20.11 -18.43
CA LEU A 195 -5.42 21.41 -18.13
C LEU A 195 -4.01 21.24 -17.56
N LYS A 196 -3.84 20.28 -16.63
CA LYS A 196 -2.54 19.92 -16.04
C LYS A 196 -1.58 19.31 -17.07
N ASN A 197 -2.11 18.56 -18.03
CA ASN A 197 -1.36 18.02 -19.17
C ASN A 197 -1.20 19.01 -20.34
N ASN A 198 -1.48 20.30 -20.12
CA ASN A 198 -1.36 21.40 -21.10
C ASN A 198 -2.18 21.25 -22.39
N ASN A 199 -3.24 20.44 -22.39
CA ASN A 199 -4.16 20.30 -23.52
C ASN A 199 -5.44 21.13 -23.29
N LEU A 200 -5.39 22.42 -23.65
CA LEU A 200 -6.52 23.34 -23.46
C LEU A 200 -7.75 22.95 -24.30
N HIS A 201 -7.55 22.43 -25.51
CA HIS A 201 -8.64 22.07 -26.41
C HIS A 201 -9.52 20.96 -25.81
N GLU A 202 -8.91 19.83 -25.42
CA GLU A 202 -9.66 18.72 -24.82
C GLU A 202 -10.21 19.07 -23.44
N ALA A 203 -9.51 19.93 -22.68
CA ALA A 203 -10.03 20.44 -21.42
C ALA A 203 -11.35 21.20 -21.61
N LYS A 204 -11.41 22.15 -22.54
CA LYS A 204 -12.63 22.94 -22.83
C LYS A 204 -13.76 22.04 -23.31
N LYS A 205 -13.48 21.11 -24.22
CA LYS A 205 -14.47 20.15 -24.71
C LYS A 205 -15.10 19.30 -23.59
N ASN A 206 -14.30 18.82 -22.64
CA ASN A 206 -14.82 18.07 -21.49
C ASN A 206 -15.56 18.99 -20.49
N PHE A 207 -15.10 20.23 -20.35
CA PHE A 207 -15.80 21.21 -19.52
C PHE A 207 -17.16 21.59 -20.10
N GLU A 208 -17.29 21.74 -21.42
CA GLU A 208 -18.57 21.95 -22.11
C GLU A 208 -19.54 20.77 -21.89
N LYS A 209 -19.04 19.53 -21.89
CA LYS A 209 -19.83 18.35 -21.52
C LYS A 209 -20.30 18.43 -20.06
N THR A 210 -19.45 18.90 -19.16
CA THR A 210 -19.84 19.14 -17.76
C THR A 210 -21.02 20.10 -17.71
N GLU A 211 -20.94 21.25 -18.38
CA GLU A 211 -22.03 22.23 -18.41
C GLU A 211 -23.31 21.70 -19.09
N PHE A 212 -23.16 20.87 -20.13
CA PHE A 212 -24.27 20.22 -20.80
C PHE A 212 -25.08 19.32 -19.85
N TYR A 213 -24.40 18.45 -19.08
CA TYR A 213 -25.08 17.58 -18.11
C TYR A 213 -25.75 18.37 -16.97
N LEU A 214 -25.24 19.58 -16.67
CA LEU A 214 -25.74 20.43 -15.59
C LEU A 214 -26.77 21.47 -16.03
N LYS A 215 -27.12 21.57 -17.31
CA LYS A 215 -27.97 22.63 -17.86
C LYS A 215 -29.30 22.86 -17.10
N ASP A 216 -29.92 21.79 -16.62
CA ASP A 216 -31.21 21.82 -15.90
C ASP A 216 -31.05 21.64 -14.38
N ILE A 217 -29.82 21.63 -13.89
CA ILE A 217 -29.46 21.41 -12.49
C ILE A 217 -29.04 22.75 -11.92
N ASN A 218 -29.62 23.15 -10.79
CA ASN A 218 -29.22 24.39 -10.14
C ASN A 218 -27.83 24.20 -9.55
N ILE A 219 -26.79 24.68 -10.25
CA ILE A 219 -25.40 24.47 -9.84
C ILE A 219 -25.18 24.96 -8.41
N ALA A 220 -25.65 26.17 -8.08
CA ALA A 220 -25.40 26.80 -6.77
C ALA A 220 -25.93 25.99 -5.59
N THR A 221 -27.02 25.24 -5.78
CA THR A 221 -27.66 24.46 -4.70
C THR A 221 -27.46 22.95 -4.82
N GLN A 222 -27.20 22.43 -6.02
CA GLN A 222 -27.21 20.98 -6.29
C GLN A 222 -25.88 20.41 -6.78
N TYR A 223 -24.95 21.23 -7.28
CA TYR A 223 -23.70 20.72 -7.88
C TYR A 223 -22.42 21.46 -7.48
N GLN A 224 -22.47 22.66 -6.90
CA GLN A 224 -21.32 23.56 -6.79
C GLN A 224 -20.09 22.86 -6.15
N THR A 225 -19.08 22.57 -6.96
CA THR A 225 -17.82 21.93 -6.55
C THR A 225 -16.66 22.92 -6.62
N PRO A 226 -15.65 22.81 -5.75
CA PRO A 226 -14.44 23.62 -5.90
C PRO A 226 -13.71 23.35 -7.21
N TYR A 227 -13.76 22.13 -7.74
CA TYR A 227 -13.13 21.77 -9.03
C TYR A 227 -13.78 22.44 -10.24
N TYR A 228 -15.10 22.63 -10.21
CA TYR A 228 -15.81 23.29 -11.30
C TYR A 228 -15.33 24.73 -11.47
N ASP A 229 -15.27 25.49 -10.37
CA ASP A 229 -14.78 26.87 -10.38
C ASP A 229 -13.27 26.93 -10.61
N LEU A 230 -12.50 25.97 -10.08
CA LEU A 230 -11.06 25.87 -10.35
C LEU A 230 -10.76 25.66 -11.84
N CYS A 231 -11.49 24.78 -12.53
CA CYS A 231 -11.35 24.57 -13.97
C CYS A 231 -11.64 25.87 -14.75
N LYS A 232 -12.70 26.61 -14.40
CA LYS A 232 -12.98 27.93 -15.00
C LYS A 232 -11.82 28.89 -14.79
N ALA A 233 -11.26 28.92 -13.58
CA ALA A 233 -10.15 29.78 -13.24
C ALA A 233 -8.90 29.47 -14.08
N ILE A 234 -8.53 28.19 -14.20
CA ILE A 234 -7.35 27.75 -14.97
C ILE A 234 -7.57 27.97 -16.48
N ILE A 235 -8.78 27.72 -17.00
CA ILE A 235 -9.12 28.02 -18.40
C ILE A 235 -8.97 29.52 -18.66
N ALA A 236 -9.54 30.38 -17.81
CA ALA A 236 -9.42 31.82 -17.92
C ALA A 236 -7.96 32.29 -17.91
N ILE A 237 -7.09 31.64 -17.12
CA ILE A 237 -5.63 31.91 -17.15
C ILE A 237 -5.00 31.54 -18.47
N LYS A 238 -5.29 30.35 -19.00
CA LYS A 238 -4.74 29.91 -20.29
C LYS A 238 -5.26 30.78 -21.44
N GLU A 239 -6.41 31.42 -21.29
CA GLU A 239 -6.97 32.42 -22.21
C GLU A 239 -6.51 33.86 -21.92
N ASN A 240 -5.57 34.06 -20.99
CA ASN A 240 -5.03 35.36 -20.58
C ASN A 240 -6.05 36.35 -20.00
N LYS A 241 -7.17 35.85 -19.43
CA LYS A 241 -8.23 36.61 -18.76
C LYS A 241 -8.01 36.64 -17.24
N ARG A 242 -7.00 37.38 -16.79
CA ARG A 242 -6.54 37.35 -15.38
C ARG A 242 -7.59 37.76 -14.35
N GLU A 243 -8.36 38.81 -14.60
CA GLU A 243 -9.38 39.29 -13.67
C GLU A 243 -10.53 38.29 -13.52
N GLU A 244 -10.91 37.64 -14.62
CA GLU A 244 -11.92 36.57 -14.59
C GLU A 244 -11.40 35.35 -13.81
N ALA A 245 -10.14 34.96 -14.06
CA ALA A 245 -9.52 33.88 -13.32
C ALA A 245 -9.49 34.14 -11.82
N ARG A 246 -9.13 35.35 -11.38
CA ARG A 246 -9.11 35.74 -9.96
C ARG A 246 -10.48 35.53 -9.31
N LYS A 247 -11.56 36.00 -9.96
CA LYS A 247 -12.94 35.79 -9.47
C LYS A 247 -13.28 34.31 -9.29
N TRP A 248 -12.91 33.47 -10.25
CA TRP A 248 -13.18 32.03 -10.17
C TRP A 248 -12.34 31.32 -9.11
N PHE A 249 -11.07 31.72 -8.93
CA PHE A 249 -10.23 31.22 -7.85
C PHE A 249 -10.80 31.56 -6.47
N ASP A 250 -11.25 32.80 -6.27
CA ASP A 250 -11.84 33.24 -5.00
C ASP A 250 -13.18 32.53 -4.73
N SER A 251 -13.96 32.27 -5.79
CA SER A 251 -15.18 31.46 -5.68
C SER A 251 -14.87 30.02 -5.26
N ALA A 252 -13.90 29.37 -5.93
CA ALA A 252 -13.46 28.01 -5.61
C ALA A 252 -12.98 27.89 -4.15
N GLU A 253 -12.19 28.86 -3.69
CA GLU A 253 -11.69 28.96 -2.31
C GLU A 253 -12.83 29.10 -1.31
N LYS A 254 -13.75 30.04 -1.54
CA LYS A 254 -14.93 30.24 -0.69
C LYS A 254 -15.81 28.99 -0.59
N ILE A 255 -15.97 28.23 -1.68
CA ILE A 255 -16.71 26.96 -1.67
C ILE A 255 -15.95 25.92 -0.84
N ALA A 256 -14.63 25.81 -1.04
CA ALA A 256 -13.80 24.87 -0.30
C ALA A 256 -13.83 25.17 1.21
N GLU A 257 -13.77 26.44 1.60
CA GLU A 257 -13.91 26.88 3.00
C GLU A 257 -15.29 26.60 3.56
N LYS A 258 -16.36 27.04 2.86
CA LYS A 258 -17.76 26.83 3.28
C LYS A 258 -18.09 25.36 3.48
N LYS A 259 -17.57 24.49 2.62
CA LYS A 259 -17.78 23.03 2.70
C LYS A 259 -16.75 22.31 3.58
N ALA A 260 -15.80 23.05 4.18
CA ALA A 260 -14.69 22.51 4.97
C ALA A 260 -13.85 21.47 4.20
N TYR A 261 -13.71 21.61 2.89
CA TYR A 261 -12.90 20.76 2.03
C TYR A 261 -11.47 21.28 1.96
N GLN A 262 -10.79 21.09 3.08
CA GLN A 262 -9.44 21.60 3.27
C GLN A 262 -8.45 20.99 2.26
N VAL A 263 -8.64 19.74 1.84
CA VAL A 263 -7.83 19.12 0.76
C VAL A 263 -7.93 19.89 -0.57
N PHE A 264 -9.12 20.40 -0.92
CA PHE A 264 -9.28 21.20 -2.15
C PHE A 264 -8.71 22.61 -2.00
N ALA A 265 -8.82 23.22 -0.81
CA ALA A 265 -8.20 24.51 -0.53
C ALA A 265 -6.68 24.49 -0.78
N LYS A 266 -5.99 23.38 -0.41
CA LYS A 266 -4.58 23.15 -0.74
C LYS A 266 -4.33 23.25 -2.25
N ARG A 267 -5.05 22.46 -3.04
CA ARG A 267 -4.86 22.36 -4.48
C ARG A 267 -5.19 23.69 -5.19
N ILE A 268 -6.26 24.36 -4.79
CA ILE A 268 -6.61 25.69 -5.29
C ILE A 268 -5.48 26.68 -5.04
N SER A 269 -4.93 26.68 -3.82
CA SER A 269 -3.81 27.56 -3.46
C SER A 269 -2.56 27.26 -4.27
N GLU A 270 -2.22 25.98 -4.48
CA GLU A 270 -1.11 25.56 -5.34
C GLU A 270 -1.28 26.09 -6.78
N GLU A 271 -2.48 25.96 -7.37
CA GLU A 271 -2.76 26.47 -8.71
C GLU A 271 -2.74 28.01 -8.78
N LYS A 272 -3.21 28.72 -7.75
CA LYS A 272 -3.11 30.21 -7.67
C LYS A 272 -1.65 30.66 -7.70
N ILE A 273 -0.78 29.97 -6.95
CA ILE A 273 0.67 30.26 -6.93
C ILE A 273 1.31 29.95 -8.29
N LEU A 274 1.03 28.78 -8.86
CA LEU A 274 1.56 28.38 -10.17
C LEU A 274 1.13 29.31 -11.31
N SER A 275 -0.11 29.82 -11.24
CA SER A 275 -0.67 30.75 -12.23
C SER A 275 -0.20 32.20 -12.08
N LYS A 276 0.55 32.54 -11.01
CA LYS A 276 1.08 33.89 -10.72
C LYS A 276 -0.02 34.96 -10.64
N ILE A 277 -1.25 34.60 -10.29
CA ILE A 277 -2.37 35.55 -10.14
C ILE A 277 -2.20 36.40 -8.89
N ASP A 278 -1.76 35.75 -7.81
CA ASP A 278 -1.37 36.42 -6.59
C ASP A 278 0.15 36.60 -6.64
N GLN A 279 0.61 37.85 -6.69
CA GLN A 279 1.79 38.16 -5.88
C GLN A 279 1.34 37.86 -4.45
N LEU A 280 2.08 37.03 -3.73
CA LEU A 280 1.73 36.61 -2.37
C LEU A 280 1.47 37.84 -1.48
N ASP A 281 0.22 38.29 -1.41
CA ASP A 281 -0.18 39.25 -0.39
C ASP A 281 0.05 38.59 0.96
N ASN A 282 0.59 39.34 1.92
CA ASN A 282 1.03 38.80 3.21
C ASN A 282 -0.06 37.98 3.94
N HIS A 283 -1.34 38.26 3.67
CA HIS A 283 -2.48 37.55 4.25
C HIS A 283 -2.72 36.15 3.65
N SER A 284 -2.66 35.99 2.31
CA SER A 284 -2.84 34.67 1.66
C SER A 284 -1.66 33.74 1.97
N SER A 285 -0.44 34.30 2.05
CA SER A 285 0.75 33.58 2.53
C SER A 285 0.62 33.08 3.97
N LYS A 286 0.00 33.87 4.85
CA LYS A 286 -0.18 33.51 6.27
C LYS A 286 -1.21 32.39 6.44
N SER A 287 -2.38 32.49 5.79
CA SER A 287 -3.41 31.45 5.80
C SER A 287 -2.86 30.11 5.26
N PHE A 288 -2.15 30.17 4.13
CA PHE A 288 -1.49 29.00 3.54
C PHE A 288 -0.44 28.38 4.47
N LYS A 289 0.41 29.19 5.14
CA LYS A 289 1.38 28.68 6.12
C LYS A 289 0.71 28.02 7.32
N GLU A 290 -0.34 28.61 7.87
CA GLU A 290 -1.10 28.03 8.99
C GLU A 290 -1.76 26.71 8.57
N PHE A 291 -2.29 26.65 7.35
CA PHE A 291 -2.85 25.44 6.76
C PHE A 291 -1.81 24.32 6.60
N PHE A 292 -0.63 24.60 6.02
CA PHE A 292 0.45 23.63 5.91
C PHE A 292 0.95 23.16 7.27
N LYS A 293 1.03 24.07 8.25
CA LYS A 293 1.35 23.71 9.64
C LYS A 293 0.32 22.74 10.23
N LYS A 294 -0.98 22.95 9.97
CA LYS A 294 -2.04 22.03 10.40
C LYS A 294 -1.86 20.63 9.78
N ILE A 295 -1.60 20.55 8.47
CA ILE A 295 -1.30 19.27 7.80
C ILE A 295 -0.12 18.57 8.46
N LEU A 296 1.01 19.27 8.62
CA LEU A 296 2.22 18.70 9.20
C LEU A 296 1.99 18.17 10.63
N THR A 297 1.19 18.90 11.41
CA THR A 297 0.80 18.48 12.77
C THR A 297 -0.02 17.18 12.75
N GLU A 298 -0.97 17.05 11.82
CA GLU A 298 -1.77 15.83 11.70
C GLU A 298 -0.95 14.66 11.15
N ILE A 299 -0.01 14.91 10.23
CA ILE A 299 0.95 13.89 9.77
C ILE A 299 1.81 13.39 10.94
N GLN A 300 2.28 14.29 11.80
CA GLN A 300 3.04 13.93 13.01
C GLN A 300 2.21 13.04 13.95
N LYS A 301 0.95 13.40 14.22
CA LYS A 301 0.05 12.57 15.05
C LYS A 301 -0.19 11.19 14.46
N VAL A 302 -0.36 11.07 13.14
CA VAL A 302 -0.49 9.76 12.48
C VAL A 302 0.82 8.98 12.59
N ASN A 303 1.97 9.63 12.45
CA ASN A 303 3.26 8.97 12.63
C ASN A 303 3.44 8.44 14.07
N GLU A 304 3.10 9.24 15.08
CA GLU A 304 3.12 8.84 16.49
C GLU A 304 2.18 7.65 16.76
N LEU A 305 0.94 7.72 16.26
CA LEU A 305 -0.04 6.63 16.33
C LEU A 305 0.52 5.33 15.75
N GLU A 306 1.20 5.41 14.60
CA GLU A 306 1.76 4.23 13.95
C GLU A 306 3.01 3.68 14.62
N ILE A 307 3.85 4.54 15.22
CA ILE A 307 4.97 4.11 16.06
C ILE A 307 4.43 3.35 17.29
N GLU A 308 3.45 3.93 18.00
CA GLU A 308 2.81 3.30 19.16
C GLU A 308 2.24 1.91 18.81
N ARG A 309 1.64 1.77 17.63
CA ARG A 309 1.10 0.49 17.13
C ARG A 309 2.20 -0.53 16.86
N GLU A 310 3.32 -0.13 16.26
CA GLU A 310 4.44 -1.05 16.01
C GLU A 310 5.11 -1.47 17.33
N GLU A 311 5.30 -0.54 18.27
CA GLU A 311 5.81 -0.85 19.61
C GLU A 311 4.90 -1.84 20.34
N LYS A 312 3.58 -1.64 20.26
CA LYS A 312 2.61 -2.57 20.83
C LYS A 312 2.69 -3.96 20.20
N LYS A 313 2.81 -4.07 18.86
CA LYS A 313 2.99 -5.36 18.17
C LYS A 313 4.25 -6.09 18.65
N VAL A 314 5.37 -5.38 18.78
CA VAL A 314 6.64 -5.94 19.26
C VAL A 314 6.50 -6.40 20.73
N THR A 315 5.83 -5.59 21.55
CA THR A 315 5.56 -5.93 22.96
C THR A 315 4.66 -7.16 23.08
N ASP A 316 3.59 -7.24 22.29
CA ASP A 316 2.68 -8.39 22.27
C ASP A 316 3.39 -9.67 21.79
N GLN A 317 4.26 -9.57 20.77
CA GLN A 317 5.10 -10.68 20.32
C GLN A 317 6.11 -11.12 21.38
N SER A 318 6.75 -10.18 22.07
CA SER A 318 7.66 -10.46 23.18
C SER A 318 6.94 -11.18 24.32
N ASN A 319 5.74 -10.71 24.70
CA ASN A 319 4.91 -11.35 25.73
C ASN A 319 4.50 -12.77 25.32
N GLN A 320 4.14 -12.99 24.04
CA GLN A 320 3.88 -14.34 23.54
C GLN A 320 5.12 -15.24 23.67
N ILE A 321 6.31 -14.76 23.32
CA ILE A 321 7.55 -15.53 23.46
C ILE A 321 7.80 -15.92 24.92
N GLU A 322 7.56 -15.03 25.88
CA GLU A 322 7.69 -15.34 27.32
C GLU A 322 6.69 -16.41 27.79
N HIS A 323 5.45 -16.38 27.28
CA HIS A 323 4.47 -17.43 27.54
C HIS A 323 4.91 -18.78 26.96
N TRP A 324 5.45 -18.81 25.73
CA TRP A 324 5.97 -20.04 25.12
C TRP A 324 7.20 -20.58 25.85
N LYS A 325 8.13 -19.73 26.31
CA LYS A 325 9.26 -20.14 27.16
C LYS A 325 8.77 -20.82 28.43
N SER A 326 7.82 -20.20 29.12
CA SER A 326 7.21 -20.74 30.35
C SER A 326 6.54 -22.11 30.09
N PHE A 327 5.85 -22.25 28.96
CA PHE A 327 5.24 -23.51 28.53
C PHE A 327 6.28 -24.62 28.28
N PHE A 328 7.36 -24.33 27.55
CA PHE A 328 8.41 -25.31 27.27
C PHE A 328 9.18 -25.72 28.53
N ILE A 329 9.42 -24.80 29.47
CA ILE A 329 10.02 -25.13 30.77
C ILE A 329 9.12 -26.13 31.52
N LEU A 330 7.82 -25.89 31.57
CA LEU A 330 6.87 -26.78 32.26
C LEU A 330 6.74 -28.14 31.55
N LEU A 331 6.81 -28.17 30.22
CA LEU A 331 6.84 -29.40 29.42
C LEU A 331 8.10 -30.24 29.71
N THR A 332 9.28 -29.62 29.75
CA THR A 332 10.53 -30.35 30.08
C THR A 332 10.54 -30.87 31.52
N ALA A 333 10.00 -30.10 32.47
CA ALA A 333 9.84 -30.53 33.87
C ALA A 333 8.91 -31.75 34.00
N THR A 334 7.81 -31.78 33.24
CA THR A 334 6.89 -32.94 33.27
C THR A 334 7.48 -34.18 32.59
N LEU A 335 8.21 -34.01 31.48
CA LEU A 335 8.93 -35.10 30.80
C LEU A 335 10.01 -35.72 31.68
N THR A 336 10.81 -34.89 32.36
CA THR A 336 11.85 -35.37 33.29
C THR A 336 11.22 -36.10 34.49
N LEU A 337 10.14 -35.58 35.06
CA LEU A 337 9.40 -36.25 36.12
C LEU A 337 8.84 -37.61 35.66
N TYR A 338 8.29 -37.68 34.45
CA TYR A 338 7.80 -38.92 33.86
C TYR A 338 8.91 -39.96 33.69
N ILE A 339 10.09 -39.57 33.21
CA ILE A 339 11.26 -40.45 33.08
C ILE A 339 11.68 -41.00 34.45
N ILE A 340 11.76 -40.14 35.48
CA ILE A 340 12.13 -40.55 36.85
C ILE A 340 11.11 -41.56 37.41
N ILE A 341 9.81 -41.35 37.19
CA ILE A 341 8.75 -42.27 37.64
C ILE A 341 8.88 -43.61 36.91
N LYS A 342 9.11 -43.59 35.60
CA LYS A 342 9.31 -44.80 34.79
C LYS A 342 10.53 -45.58 35.28
N ASP A 343 11.65 -44.89 35.50
CA ASP A 343 12.91 -45.47 35.94
C ASP A 343 12.81 -46.15 37.33
N LYS A 344 12.18 -45.46 38.30
CA LYS A 344 11.86 -46.05 39.62
C LYS A 344 10.94 -47.27 39.51
N LYS A 345 10.00 -47.30 38.55
CA LYS A 345 9.08 -48.42 38.34
C LYS A 345 9.77 -49.62 37.69
N THR A 346 10.77 -49.40 36.81
CA THR A 346 11.62 -50.46 36.26
C THR A 346 12.62 -51.00 37.28
N HIS A 347 13.18 -50.15 38.14
CA HIS A 347 14.13 -50.57 39.19
C HIS A 347 13.46 -51.33 40.34
N LYS A 348 12.20 -51.04 40.70
CA LYS A 348 11.46 -51.80 41.73
C LYS A 348 11.07 -53.23 41.30
N LYS A 349 11.28 -53.61 40.03
CA LYS A 349 11.00 -54.96 39.50
C LYS A 349 12.24 -55.84 39.32
N ARG A 350 13.44 -55.37 39.66
CA ARG A 350 14.69 -56.15 39.58
C ARG A 350 15.29 -56.37 40.98
N SER A 351 15.03 -57.56 41.54
CA SER A 351 15.70 -58.13 42.71
C SER A 351 17.16 -58.51 42.38
N PRO A 352 18.10 -58.51 43.33
CA PRO A 352 19.50 -58.80 43.04
C PRO A 352 19.76 -60.32 43.01
N ASN A 353 20.45 -60.79 41.98
CA ASN A 353 21.40 -61.90 42.07
C ASN A 353 22.12 -62.12 40.73
N GLN A 354 23.37 -62.57 40.86
CA GLN A 354 24.27 -63.13 39.86
C GLN A 354 25.07 -62.15 38.99
N SER A 355 26.20 -61.75 39.58
CA SER A 355 27.44 -61.44 38.89
C SER A 355 27.96 -62.62 38.07
N GLU A 356 28.81 -62.28 37.10
CA GLU A 356 29.81 -63.15 36.46
C GLU A 356 29.33 -63.91 35.21
N ASN A 357 29.28 -63.19 34.08
CA ASN A 357 29.73 -63.64 32.75
C ASN A 357 29.34 -62.61 31.66
N ALA A 358 30.28 -61.75 31.28
CA ALA A 358 30.42 -61.14 29.93
C ALA A 358 31.47 -60.00 29.99
N ARG A 359 32.71 -60.33 30.35
CA ARG A 359 33.88 -59.46 30.22
C ARG A 359 34.78 -59.91 29.07
N ILE A 360 34.20 -60.39 27.97
CA ILE A 360 34.93 -60.72 26.75
C ILE A 360 33.98 -60.39 25.59
N THR A 361 34.50 -59.75 24.54
CA THR A 361 33.83 -59.33 23.28
C THR A 361 33.44 -57.85 23.15
N PHE A 362 34.34 -56.91 23.44
CA PHE A 362 34.24 -55.55 22.83
C PHE A 362 35.58 -54.80 22.74
N THR A 363 36.70 -55.49 22.46
CA THR A 363 38.05 -54.88 22.32
C THR A 363 38.83 -55.31 21.08
N LYS A 364 38.14 -55.73 20.02
CA LYS A 364 38.63 -55.70 18.63
C LYS A 364 37.46 -55.12 17.84
N GLU A 365 37.42 -53.83 17.55
CA GLU A 365 37.98 -53.27 16.31
C GLU A 365 38.06 -51.72 16.43
N ILE A 366 39.05 -51.21 17.18
CA ILE A 366 39.47 -49.81 17.06
C ILE A 366 40.96 -49.81 16.81
N LYS A 367 41.33 -49.91 15.53
CA LYS A 367 42.60 -49.45 14.95
C LYS A 367 42.56 -49.64 13.43
N HIS A 368 41.85 -48.75 12.75
CA HIS A 368 42.34 -48.15 11.52
C HIS A 368 41.91 -46.69 11.52
N ALA A 369 42.90 -45.83 11.75
CA ALA A 369 42.82 -44.40 11.62
C ALA A 369 43.07 -44.01 10.15
N SER A 370 42.18 -43.17 9.62
CA SER A 370 42.36 -42.11 8.60
C SER A 370 40.92 -41.75 8.18
N GLU A 371 40.42 -40.52 8.10
CA GLU A 371 41.00 -39.18 8.08
C GLU A 371 39.82 -38.19 8.21
N ASN A 372 40.11 -37.00 8.75
CA ASN A 372 39.41 -35.72 8.58
C ASN A 372 38.20 -35.34 9.47
N ASP A 373 38.57 -34.46 10.42
CA ASP A 373 38.00 -33.16 10.74
C ASP A 373 36.72 -32.99 11.59
N ILE A 374 36.98 -32.31 12.71
CA ILE A 374 36.10 -31.74 13.73
C ILE A 374 35.29 -30.58 13.12
N GLN A 375 33.96 -30.55 13.31
CA GLN A 375 33.18 -29.32 13.59
C GLN A 375 31.89 -29.61 14.41
N PRO A 376 31.39 -28.65 15.23
CA PRO A 376 30.32 -28.85 16.21
C PRO A 376 28.91 -28.79 15.60
N PRO A 377 27.86 -29.32 16.29
CA PRO A 377 26.52 -29.41 15.73
C PRO A 377 25.76 -28.08 15.84
N GLU A 378 25.60 -27.38 14.72
CA GLU A 378 24.53 -26.39 14.54
C GLU A 378 23.31 -27.09 13.93
N ASN A 379 22.27 -27.31 14.74
CA ASN A 379 20.94 -27.62 14.24
C ASN A 379 19.91 -26.81 15.03
N PHE A 380 19.70 -25.56 14.57
CA PHE A 380 18.42 -24.87 14.73
C PHE A 380 17.69 -24.98 13.39
N SER A 381 16.61 -25.76 13.38
CA SER A 381 15.89 -26.21 12.20
C SER A 381 15.22 -25.06 11.43
N PHE A 382 15.51 -24.94 10.13
CA PHE A 382 14.56 -24.37 9.17
C PHE A 382 13.72 -25.50 8.57
N ILE A 383 12.41 -25.26 8.56
CA ILE A 383 11.35 -26.15 8.12
C ILE A 383 11.70 -26.82 6.78
N ASN A 384 11.80 -28.14 6.86
CA ASN A 384 12.04 -29.08 5.79
C ASN A 384 10.77 -29.14 4.90
N LEU A 385 10.74 -28.39 3.80
CA LEU A 385 9.81 -28.67 2.70
C LEU A 385 10.43 -29.80 1.87
N ASN A 386 9.92 -31.02 2.08
CA ASN A 386 10.22 -32.29 1.40
C ASN A 386 10.94 -32.17 0.04
N TYR A 387 12.21 -32.56 0.02
CA TYR A 387 13.08 -32.59 -1.17
C TYR A 387 12.87 -33.79 -2.11
N GLU A 388 11.93 -34.70 -1.82
CA GLU A 388 11.69 -35.89 -2.65
C GLU A 388 10.66 -35.73 -3.78
N ASN A 389 9.99 -34.57 -3.90
CA ASN A 389 8.98 -34.38 -4.95
C ASN A 389 9.47 -33.63 -6.21
N ILE A 390 10.74 -33.22 -6.26
CA ILE A 390 11.24 -32.38 -7.37
C ILE A 390 11.50 -33.20 -8.65
N THR A 391 11.81 -34.50 -8.53
CA THR A 391 12.08 -35.36 -9.69
C THR A 391 10.83 -35.79 -10.47
N ARG A 392 9.62 -35.40 -10.03
CA ARG A 392 8.36 -35.61 -10.77
C ARG A 392 7.82 -34.33 -11.45
N THR A 393 8.63 -33.29 -11.55
CA THR A 393 8.17 -31.93 -11.93
C THR A 393 8.44 -31.57 -13.40
N SER A 394 9.04 -32.46 -14.21
CA SER A 394 9.23 -32.22 -15.65
C SER A 394 7.92 -32.24 -16.46
N THR A 395 6.77 -32.42 -15.81
CA THR A 395 5.42 -32.44 -16.39
C THR A 395 4.53 -31.28 -15.94
N LEU A 396 5.06 -30.27 -15.22
CA LEU A 396 4.24 -29.22 -14.60
C LEU A 396 3.93 -28.02 -15.51
N ILE A 397 4.67 -27.79 -16.59
CA ILE A 397 4.52 -26.63 -17.48
C ILE A 397 4.80 -27.08 -18.92
N SER A 398 4.04 -26.59 -19.90
CA SER A 398 4.35 -26.82 -21.32
C SER A 398 5.61 -26.06 -21.71
N GLU A 399 6.44 -26.62 -22.60
CA GLU A 399 7.69 -25.98 -23.06
C GLU A 399 7.46 -24.54 -23.55
N ALA A 400 6.34 -24.28 -24.22
CA ALA A 400 5.95 -22.94 -24.65
C ALA A 400 5.74 -21.96 -23.48
N LYS A 401 5.09 -22.39 -22.39
CA LYS A 401 4.85 -21.54 -21.22
C LYS A 401 6.10 -21.36 -20.38
N GLU A 402 6.97 -22.36 -20.33
CA GLU A 402 8.28 -22.26 -19.67
C GLU A 402 9.18 -21.24 -20.38
N SER A 403 9.22 -21.28 -21.71
CA SER A 403 9.97 -20.30 -22.51
C SER A 403 9.45 -18.87 -22.32
N GLU A 404 8.13 -18.68 -22.32
CA GLU A 404 7.51 -17.37 -22.06
C GLU A 404 7.92 -16.80 -20.68
N LEU A 405 7.90 -17.64 -19.64
CA LEU A 405 8.26 -17.22 -18.29
C LEU A 405 9.76 -16.93 -18.14
N LEU A 406 10.61 -17.66 -18.87
CA LEU A 406 12.06 -17.38 -18.92
C LEU A 406 12.36 -16.03 -19.58
N GLU A 407 11.65 -15.69 -20.66
CA GLU A 407 11.82 -14.39 -21.32
C GLU A 407 11.43 -13.24 -20.39
N LYS A 408 10.28 -13.35 -19.72
CA LYS A 408 9.84 -12.39 -18.69
C LYS A 408 10.84 -12.29 -17.54
N LEU A 409 11.43 -13.42 -17.10
CA LEU A 409 12.45 -13.43 -16.05
C LEU A 409 13.73 -12.71 -16.50
N ASN A 410 14.18 -12.95 -17.72
CA ASN A 410 15.33 -12.26 -18.29
C ASN A 410 15.08 -10.75 -18.41
N GLN A 411 13.88 -10.35 -18.83
CA GLN A 411 13.48 -8.94 -18.91
C GLN A 411 13.48 -8.29 -17.52
N PHE A 412 12.94 -8.97 -16.51
CA PHE A 412 13.00 -8.52 -15.12
C PHE A 412 14.45 -8.30 -14.63
N GLU A 413 15.39 -9.18 -14.98
CA GLU A 413 16.81 -9.06 -14.60
C GLU A 413 17.48 -7.79 -15.17
N THR A 414 16.96 -7.24 -16.27
CA THR A 414 17.47 -5.98 -16.86
C THR A 414 16.97 -4.71 -16.16
N GLY A 415 15.89 -4.83 -15.39
CA GLY A 415 15.29 -3.73 -14.64
C GLY A 415 16.00 -3.43 -13.33
N THR A 416 15.35 -2.62 -12.48
CA THR A 416 15.81 -2.34 -11.10
C THR A 416 14.75 -2.62 -10.05
N ASP A 417 13.62 -3.23 -10.43
CA ASP A 417 12.49 -3.50 -9.53
C ASP A 417 12.86 -4.41 -8.36
N PHE A 418 13.86 -5.29 -8.55
CA PHE A 418 14.41 -6.11 -7.48
C PHE A 418 15.05 -5.30 -6.36
N MET A 419 15.34 -4.00 -6.53
CA MET A 419 15.92 -3.13 -5.50
C MET A 419 14.95 -2.71 -4.40
N ALA A 420 13.66 -3.01 -4.52
CA ALA A 420 12.72 -2.72 -3.45
C ALA A 420 13.12 -3.43 -2.14
N LYS A 421 13.05 -2.70 -1.02
CA LYS A 421 13.42 -3.23 0.32
C LYS A 421 12.60 -4.45 0.74
N ASN A 422 11.36 -4.54 0.28
CA ASN A 422 10.41 -5.61 0.62
C ASN A 422 10.09 -6.50 -0.60
N PHE A 423 11.04 -6.70 -1.51
CA PHE A 423 10.81 -7.54 -2.69
C PHE A 423 10.65 -9.02 -2.30
N THR A 424 9.47 -9.60 -2.52
CA THR A 424 9.09 -10.97 -2.16
C THR A 424 8.89 -11.89 -3.38
N LEU A 425 8.84 -13.20 -3.14
CA LEU A 425 8.58 -14.20 -4.19
C LEU A 425 7.23 -13.97 -4.88
N SER A 426 6.24 -13.47 -4.13
CA SER A 426 4.93 -13.11 -4.68
C SER A 426 5.04 -11.93 -5.64
N ASN A 427 5.89 -10.93 -5.35
CA ASN A 427 6.11 -9.81 -6.28
C ASN A 427 6.71 -10.29 -7.60
N LEU A 428 7.70 -11.19 -7.53
CA LEU A 428 8.27 -11.78 -8.74
C LEU A 428 7.23 -12.62 -9.51
N ALA A 429 6.40 -13.40 -8.83
CA ALA A 429 5.33 -14.16 -9.46
C ALA A 429 4.33 -13.24 -10.19
N SER A 430 3.96 -12.11 -9.59
CA SER A 430 3.10 -11.11 -10.22
C SER A 430 3.75 -10.46 -11.44
N ILE A 431 5.05 -10.13 -11.39
CA ILE A 431 5.78 -9.53 -12.52
C ILE A 431 5.85 -10.50 -13.70
N LEU A 432 6.04 -11.79 -13.42
CA LEU A 432 6.10 -12.83 -14.44
C LEU A 432 4.71 -13.30 -14.90
N ASP A 433 3.64 -12.74 -14.32
CA ASP A 433 2.24 -13.14 -14.56
C ASP A 433 2.03 -14.64 -14.33
N THR A 434 2.43 -15.11 -13.15
CA THR A 434 2.40 -16.52 -12.77
C THR A 434 2.22 -16.72 -11.26
N ASN A 435 2.36 -17.95 -10.79
CA ASN A 435 2.27 -18.30 -9.37
C ASN A 435 3.66 -18.58 -8.76
N THR A 436 3.74 -18.50 -7.43
CA THR A 436 4.99 -18.68 -6.68
C THR A 436 5.61 -20.08 -6.86
N LYS A 437 4.80 -21.11 -7.13
CA LYS A 437 5.26 -22.47 -7.41
C LYS A 437 6.06 -22.52 -8.72
N TYR A 438 5.58 -21.85 -9.76
CA TYR A 438 6.24 -21.80 -11.07
C TYR A 438 7.53 -20.97 -11.00
N VAL A 439 7.53 -19.86 -10.27
CA VAL A 439 8.77 -19.10 -10.04
C VAL A 439 9.79 -19.92 -9.26
N HIS A 440 9.38 -20.65 -8.23
CA HIS A 440 10.29 -21.51 -7.47
C HIS A 440 10.92 -22.59 -8.36
N TYR A 441 10.11 -23.24 -9.20
CA TYR A 441 10.59 -24.19 -10.21
C TYR A 441 11.57 -23.53 -11.18
N LEU A 442 11.21 -22.39 -11.77
CA LEU A 442 12.02 -21.67 -12.75
C LEU A 442 13.40 -21.29 -12.19
N LEU A 443 13.43 -20.73 -10.98
CA LEU A 443 14.69 -20.34 -10.32
C LEU A 443 15.55 -21.54 -9.96
N LYS A 444 14.94 -22.66 -9.52
CA LYS A 444 15.69 -23.87 -9.18
C LYS A 444 16.22 -24.56 -10.44
N ALA A 445 15.41 -24.69 -11.49
CA ALA A 445 15.77 -25.37 -12.73
C ALA A 445 16.77 -24.58 -13.59
N HIS A 446 16.56 -23.27 -13.74
CA HIS A 446 17.33 -22.45 -14.71
C HIS A 446 18.36 -21.52 -14.08
N ARG A 447 18.32 -21.31 -12.77
CA ARG A 447 19.28 -20.48 -12.04
C ARG A 447 19.99 -21.22 -10.91
N ASN A 448 19.55 -22.44 -10.58
CA ASN A 448 20.01 -23.24 -9.44
C ASN A 448 20.12 -22.42 -8.12
N LYS A 449 19.20 -21.48 -7.92
CA LYS A 449 19.16 -20.60 -6.75
C LYS A 449 17.78 -20.64 -6.10
N ASN A 450 17.73 -20.50 -4.78
CA ASN A 450 16.48 -20.14 -4.10
C ASN A 450 16.17 -18.65 -4.33
N PHE A 451 14.93 -18.24 -4.07
CA PHE A 451 14.49 -16.85 -4.29
C PHE A 451 15.37 -15.81 -3.59
N ASN A 452 15.71 -16.04 -2.32
CA ASN A 452 16.48 -15.08 -1.54
C ASN A 452 17.90 -14.92 -2.10
N ASP A 453 18.59 -16.01 -2.42
CA ASP A 453 19.92 -15.99 -3.02
C ASP A 453 19.90 -15.38 -4.42
N TYR A 454 18.83 -15.61 -5.18
CA TYR A 454 18.65 -15.04 -6.51
C TYR A 454 18.53 -13.51 -6.46
N ILE A 455 17.58 -12.98 -5.69
CA ILE A 455 17.34 -11.52 -5.60
C ILE A 455 18.51 -10.80 -4.95
N ASN A 456 19.09 -11.37 -3.89
CA ASN A 456 20.25 -10.77 -3.25
C ASN A 456 21.45 -10.73 -4.21
N GLY A 457 21.66 -11.77 -5.02
CA GLY A 457 22.69 -11.76 -6.07
C GLY A 457 22.48 -10.64 -7.08
N LEU A 458 21.25 -10.41 -7.56
CA LEU A 458 20.93 -9.30 -8.47
C LEU A 458 21.20 -7.93 -7.83
N LYS A 459 20.75 -7.74 -6.58
CA LYS A 459 20.99 -6.50 -5.81
C LYS A 459 22.49 -6.19 -5.71
N ILE A 460 23.30 -7.18 -5.31
CA ILE A 460 24.75 -7.00 -5.19
C ILE A 460 25.39 -6.73 -6.55
N LYS A 461 25.01 -7.47 -7.60
CA LYS A 461 25.56 -7.28 -8.95
C LYS A 461 25.38 -5.85 -9.45
N TYR A 462 24.22 -5.25 -9.21
CA TYR A 462 23.96 -3.87 -9.58
C TYR A 462 24.77 -2.88 -8.72
N ILE A 463 24.85 -3.06 -7.40
CA ILE A 463 25.66 -2.19 -6.53
C ILE A 463 27.14 -2.25 -6.94
N VAL A 464 27.66 -3.44 -7.27
CA VAL A 464 29.01 -3.61 -7.82
C VAL A 464 29.16 -2.86 -9.15
N HIS A 465 28.17 -2.96 -10.05
CA HIS A 465 28.17 -2.21 -11.30
C HIS A 465 28.28 -0.70 -11.07
N CYS A 466 27.47 -0.13 -10.18
CA CYS A 466 27.53 1.30 -9.82
C CYS A 466 28.91 1.68 -9.23
N LEU A 467 29.45 0.85 -8.32
CA LEU A 467 30.77 1.10 -7.72
C LEU A 467 31.91 1.10 -8.76
N CYS A 468 31.81 0.26 -9.78
CA CYS A 468 32.80 0.16 -10.86
C CYS A 468 32.66 1.27 -11.91
N LYS A 469 31.44 1.71 -12.23
CA LYS A 469 31.17 2.67 -13.31
C LYS A 469 31.11 4.12 -12.86
N GLU A 470 30.70 4.38 -11.62
CA GLU A 470 30.44 5.73 -11.13
C GLU A 470 31.28 6.02 -9.87
N PRO A 471 32.41 6.74 -10.00
CA PRO A 471 33.33 6.99 -8.88
C PRO A 471 32.68 7.64 -7.65
N LYS A 472 31.58 8.40 -7.83
CA LYS A 472 30.83 9.03 -6.73
C LYS A 472 30.32 8.01 -5.70
N PHE A 473 29.93 6.81 -6.13
CA PHE A 473 29.43 5.75 -5.23
C PHE A 473 30.52 5.21 -4.31
N GLN A 474 31.80 5.33 -4.70
CA GLN A 474 32.94 4.91 -3.89
C GLN A 474 33.17 5.83 -2.68
N ASN A 475 32.51 6.99 -2.63
CA ASN A 475 32.61 7.95 -1.52
C ASN A 475 31.41 7.91 -0.58
N TYR A 476 30.40 7.08 -0.87
CA TYR A 476 29.24 6.91 -0.01
C TYR A 476 29.54 6.04 1.22
N LYS A 477 28.82 6.32 2.32
CA LYS A 477 28.84 5.47 3.51
C LYS A 477 28.24 4.09 3.17
N ILE A 478 28.77 3.03 3.76
CA ILE A 478 28.26 1.66 3.54
C ILE A 478 26.78 1.52 3.94
N SER A 479 26.34 2.24 4.98
CA SER A 479 24.91 2.33 5.35
C SER A 479 24.04 2.87 4.22
N TYR A 480 24.52 3.86 3.48
CA TYR A 480 23.81 4.45 2.36
C TYR A 480 23.80 3.54 1.12
N LEU A 481 24.90 2.81 0.88
CA LEU A 481 24.93 1.78 -0.17
C LEU A 481 23.98 0.62 0.14
N ALA A 482 23.86 0.23 1.41
CA ALA A 482 22.88 -0.75 1.86
C ALA A 482 21.44 -0.27 1.62
N ASP A 483 21.20 1.02 1.85
CA ASP A 483 19.89 1.64 1.66
C ASP A 483 19.49 1.66 0.17
N ILE A 484 20.39 2.11 -0.71
CA ILE A 484 20.21 2.09 -2.17
C ILE A 484 20.04 0.67 -2.68
N GLY A 485 20.81 -0.28 -2.14
CA GLY A 485 20.70 -1.70 -2.50
C GLY A 485 19.44 -2.38 -1.97
N GLY A 486 18.57 -1.66 -1.26
CA GLY A 486 17.32 -2.18 -0.75
C GLY A 486 17.51 -3.22 0.35
N PHE A 487 18.53 -3.08 1.19
CA PHE A 487 18.77 -3.92 2.35
C PHE A 487 18.18 -3.29 3.62
N SER A 488 17.65 -4.13 4.50
CA SER A 488 17.05 -3.68 5.77
C SER A 488 18.07 -3.20 6.81
N SER A 489 19.34 -3.58 6.67
CA SER A 489 20.42 -3.10 7.53
C SER A 489 21.78 -3.14 6.84
N GLN A 490 22.70 -2.30 7.32
CA GLN A 490 24.09 -2.27 6.87
C GLN A 490 24.78 -3.62 7.08
N SER A 491 24.56 -4.27 8.22
CA SER A 491 25.19 -5.56 8.56
C SER A 491 24.75 -6.67 7.61
N ARG A 492 23.45 -6.69 7.26
CA ARG A 492 22.90 -7.66 6.30
C ARG A 492 23.47 -7.44 4.90
N PHE A 493 23.55 -6.19 4.45
CA PHE A 493 24.20 -5.85 3.19
C PHE A 493 25.66 -6.31 3.16
N ALA A 494 26.45 -5.99 4.18
CA ALA A 494 27.86 -6.33 4.22
C ALA A 494 28.11 -7.84 4.19
N TYR A 495 27.29 -8.62 4.92
CA TYR A 495 27.35 -10.08 4.89
C TYR A 495 27.06 -10.65 3.50
N ILE A 496 25.96 -10.22 2.87
CA ILE A 496 25.54 -10.70 1.55
C ILE A 496 26.53 -10.25 0.47
N PHE A 497 27.01 -9.02 0.52
CA PHE A 497 28.02 -8.51 -0.41
C PHE A 497 29.30 -9.35 -0.32
N LYS A 498 29.77 -9.66 0.89
CA LYS A 498 30.95 -10.53 1.07
C LYS A 498 30.70 -11.95 0.56
N LYS A 499 29.50 -12.51 0.77
CA LYS A 499 29.13 -13.83 0.26
C LYS A 499 29.19 -13.89 -1.27
N GLU A 500 28.67 -12.88 -1.96
CA GLU A 500 28.59 -12.86 -3.44
C GLU A 500 29.90 -12.38 -4.12
N VAL A 501 30.65 -11.47 -3.51
CA VAL A 501 31.85 -10.83 -4.11
C VAL A 501 33.16 -11.40 -3.55
N GLY A 502 33.12 -12.10 -2.41
CA GLY A 502 34.29 -12.62 -1.70
C GLY A 502 35.02 -11.59 -0.82
N LEU A 503 34.72 -10.30 -0.98
CA LEU A 503 35.33 -9.19 -0.24
C LEU A 503 34.27 -8.38 0.48
N SER A 504 34.62 -7.76 1.62
CA SER A 504 33.69 -6.82 2.27
C SER A 504 33.48 -5.57 1.38
N PRO A 505 32.34 -4.87 1.50
CA PRO A 505 32.10 -3.64 0.74
C PRO A 505 33.23 -2.60 0.88
N SER A 506 33.74 -2.43 2.10
CA SER A 506 34.83 -1.49 2.39
C SER A 506 36.14 -1.90 1.71
N ASP A 507 36.48 -3.20 1.72
CA ASP A 507 37.69 -3.71 1.09
C ASP A 507 37.59 -3.64 -0.44
N PHE A 508 36.41 -3.91 -1.00
CA PHE A 508 36.13 -3.78 -2.42
C PHE A 508 36.32 -2.34 -2.90
N ILE A 509 35.73 -1.36 -2.20
CA ILE A 509 35.88 0.08 -2.51
C ILE A 509 37.34 0.52 -2.38
N ARG A 510 38.06 0.06 -1.34
CA ARG A 510 39.49 0.37 -1.17
C ARG A 510 40.31 -0.15 -2.35
N THR A 511 40.01 -1.36 -2.83
CA THR A 511 40.68 -1.97 -3.98
C THR A 511 40.43 -1.18 -5.27
N LEU A 512 39.19 -0.74 -5.50
CA LEU A 512 38.84 0.11 -6.65
C LEU A 512 39.56 1.46 -6.61
N LYS A 513 39.59 2.13 -5.45
CA LYS A 513 40.31 3.41 -5.29
C LYS A 513 41.82 3.27 -5.52
N ARG A 514 42.41 2.14 -5.09
CA ARG A 514 43.83 1.85 -5.33
C ARG A 514 44.10 1.68 -6.83
N LYS A 515 43.26 0.91 -7.54
CA LYS A 515 43.37 0.70 -8.98
C LYS A 515 43.27 2.01 -9.77
N ASN A 516 42.32 2.88 -9.40
CA ASN A 516 42.13 4.19 -10.05
C ASN A 516 43.33 5.13 -9.83
N LYS A 517 43.97 5.11 -8.65
CA LYS A 517 45.20 5.88 -8.39
C LYS A 517 46.40 5.36 -9.17
N THR A 518 46.51 4.05 -9.37
CA THR A 518 47.60 3.47 -10.18
C THR A 518 47.44 3.83 -11.65
N SER A 519 46.23 3.80 -12.22
CA SER A 519 45.99 4.22 -13.61
C SER A 519 46.28 5.71 -13.87
N GLN A 520 46.01 6.59 -12.90
CA GLN A 520 46.31 8.03 -13.05
C GLN A 520 47.81 8.36 -12.97
N ASN A 521 48.63 7.49 -12.36
CA ASN A 521 50.08 7.69 -12.31
C ASN A 521 50.81 7.14 -13.54
N THR A 522 50.20 6.24 -14.33
CA THR A 522 50.79 5.73 -15.59
C THR A 522 50.55 6.65 -16.78
N ASP A 523 49.56 7.55 -16.71
CA ASP A 523 49.26 8.55 -17.76
C ASP A 523 50.06 9.85 -17.60
N ILE A 524 50.95 9.93 -16.59
CA ILE A 524 51.80 11.10 -16.27
C ILE A 524 53.30 10.77 -16.45
N GLN A 525 53.63 9.57 -16.92
CA GLN A 525 54.97 9.20 -17.39
C GLN A 525 54.95 9.02 -18.91
#